data_AF-A0A7V8WH31-F1
#
_entry.id   AF-A0A7V8WH31-F1
#
_cell.length_a   1.000
_cell.length_b   1.000
_cell.length_c   1.000
_cell.angle_alpha   90.00
_cell.angle_beta   90.00
_cell.angle_gamma   90.00
#
_symmetry.space_group_name_H-M   'P 1'
#
loop_
_entity.id
_entity.type
_entity.pdbx_description
1 polymer ?
#
loop_
_entity_poly.entity_id
_entity_poly.type
_entity_poly.pdbx_seq_one_letter_code
_entity_poly.pdbx_strand_id
1 'polypeptide(L)'
;MTNLQEAKLAREAEICYTTIALVTDYDCWHPEHDQVTVDMIVANLVRNAVTAQQVIAAAVDMLPFDRTCECATALKHALITQLEAIPDATKSKLAPIAGKYLP
;
A
#
# COMPACT_ATOMS: atom_id res chain seq x y z
N MET A 1 7.07 5.26 -8.41
CA MET A 1 7.77 6.07 -7.38
C MET A 1 6.87 6.38 -6.17
N THR A 2 5.92 5.51 -5.80
CA THR A 2 4.85 5.86 -4.83
C THR A 2 4.62 4.78 -3.76
N ASN A 3 4.80 3.50 -4.10
CA ASN A 3 4.52 2.39 -3.19
C ASN A 3 5.44 2.31 -1.96
N LEU A 4 6.63 2.91 -2.03
CA LEU A 4 7.48 3.14 -0.87
C LEU A 4 7.39 4.63 -0.53
N GLN A 5 6.98 5.04 0.67
CA GLN A 5 6.86 4.31 1.94
C GLN A 5 5.46 3.75 2.26
N GLU A 6 4.47 3.89 1.37
CA GLU A 6 3.08 3.47 1.60
C GLU A 6 2.96 2.01 2.10
N ALA A 7 3.66 1.08 1.46
CA ALA A 7 3.67 -0.34 1.86
C ALA A 7 4.22 -0.57 3.27
N LYS A 8 5.20 0.24 3.72
CA LYS A 8 5.76 0.14 5.07
C LYS A 8 4.77 0.64 6.11
N LEU A 9 4.14 1.78 5.84
CA LEU A 9 3.14 2.37 6.72
C LEU A 9 1.91 1.46 6.86
N ALA A 10 1.44 0.88 5.75
CA ALA A 10 0.35 -0.09 5.78
C ALA A 10 0.69 -1.32 6.62
N ARG A 11 1.95 -1.78 6.57
CA ARG A 11 2.42 -2.90 7.39
C ARG A 11 2.45 -2.54 8.88
N GLU A 12 2.94 -1.36 9.24
CA GLU A 12 2.93 -0.88 10.63
C GLU A 12 1.50 -0.73 11.18
N ALA A 13 0.54 -0.35 10.34
CA ALA A 13 -0.87 -0.25 10.67
C ALA A 13 -1.65 -1.58 10.62
N GLU A 14 -0.98 -2.72 10.42
CA GLU A 14 -1.61 -4.04 10.32
C GLU A 14 -2.68 -4.16 9.20
N ILE A 15 -2.53 -3.38 8.13
CA ILE A 15 -3.39 -3.39 6.93
C ILE A 15 -2.81 -4.40 5.92
N CYS A 16 -3.59 -5.36 5.41
CA CYS A 16 -3.08 -6.21 4.32
C CYS A 16 -2.94 -5.29 3.07
N TYR A 17 -1.74 -5.18 2.50
CA TYR A 17 -1.41 -4.27 1.39
C TYR A 17 -0.91 -5.07 0.18
N THR A 18 -1.38 -4.71 -1.01
CA THR A 18 -0.90 -5.25 -2.29
C THR A 18 -0.84 -4.16 -3.35
N THR A 19 -0.13 -4.40 -4.44
CA THR A 19 0.07 -3.44 -5.53
C THR A 19 -0.38 -4.02 -6.85
N ILE A 20 -1.20 -3.25 -7.57
CA ILE A 20 -1.49 -3.48 -8.99
C ILE A 20 -0.68 -2.44 -9.77
N ALA A 21 0.46 -2.86 -10.33
CA ALA A 21 1.30 -2.00 -11.14
C ALA A 21 0.87 -2.06 -12.60
N LEU A 22 0.53 -0.91 -13.17
CA LEU A 22 0.02 -0.79 -14.55
C LEU A 22 1.09 -0.13 -15.40
N VAL A 23 1.66 -0.89 -16.32
CA VAL A 23 2.73 -0.40 -17.22
C VAL A 23 2.16 0.65 -18.17
N THR A 24 2.75 1.84 -18.18
CA THR A 24 2.37 2.94 -19.09
C THR A 24 3.27 3.05 -20.31
N ASP A 25 4.54 2.72 -20.13
CA ASP A 25 5.61 2.82 -21.12
C ASP A 25 6.81 1.98 -20.65
N TYR A 26 7.86 1.92 -21.46
CA TYR A 26 9.05 1.13 -21.19
C TYR A 26 10.16 1.89 -20.46
N ASP A 27 9.92 3.08 -19.90
CA ASP A 27 10.98 3.94 -19.38
C ASP A 27 12.07 4.20 -20.45
N CYS A 28 13.17 4.86 -20.09
CA CYS A 28 14.17 5.33 -21.05
C CYS A 28 15.14 4.27 -21.61
N TRP A 29 15.03 3.00 -21.20
CA TRP A 29 15.97 1.96 -21.63
C TRP A 29 15.63 1.36 -23.01
N HIS A 30 14.40 1.54 -23.49
CA HIS A 30 13.96 0.94 -24.74
C HIS A 30 14.53 1.70 -25.96
N PRO A 31 15.10 1.03 -26.98
CA PRO A 31 15.69 1.69 -28.15
C PRO A 31 14.75 2.61 -28.92
N GLU A 32 13.43 2.38 -28.83
CA GLU A 32 12.39 3.20 -29.46
C GLU A 32 11.76 4.22 -28.48
N HIS A 33 12.39 4.47 -27.32
CA HIS A 33 11.85 5.38 -26.30
C HIS A 33 11.61 6.80 -26.83
N ASP A 34 12.45 7.30 -27.75
CA ASP A 34 12.29 8.61 -28.38
C ASP A 34 10.99 8.74 -29.22
N GLN A 35 10.28 7.63 -29.47
CA GLN A 35 8.96 7.62 -30.11
C GLN A 35 7.80 7.72 -29.11
N VAL A 36 8.06 7.62 -27.81
CA VAL A 36 7.03 7.70 -26.75
C VAL A 36 6.71 9.17 -26.48
N THR A 37 5.51 9.60 -26.87
CA THR A 37 5.01 10.95 -26.58
C THR A 37 4.21 10.99 -25.28
N VAL A 38 4.10 12.18 -24.67
CA VAL A 38 3.23 12.40 -23.50
C VAL A 38 1.79 11.96 -23.79
N ASP A 39 1.28 12.21 -24.99
CA ASP A 39 -0.07 11.81 -25.39
C ASP A 39 -0.25 10.29 -25.38
N MET A 40 0.76 9.53 -25.81
CA MET A 40 0.72 8.06 -25.74
C MET A 40 0.70 7.57 -24.28
N ILE A 41 1.49 8.18 -23.40
CA ILE A 41 1.53 7.85 -21.96
C ILE A 41 0.16 8.12 -21.34
N VAL A 42 -0.44 9.30 -21.61
CA VAL A 42 -1.77 9.66 -21.09
C VAL A 42 -2.85 8.73 -21.62
N ALA A 43 -2.82 8.38 -22.91
CA ALA A 43 -3.76 7.42 -23.49
C ALA A 43 -3.66 6.03 -22.85
N ASN A 44 -2.44 5.54 -22.58
CA ASN A 44 -2.21 4.30 -21.86
C ASN A 44 -2.70 4.39 -20.42
N LEU A 45 -2.42 5.49 -19.72
CA LEU A 45 -2.85 5.72 -18.35
C LEU A 45 -4.38 5.67 -18.21
N VAL A 46 -5.12 6.33 -19.12
CA VAL A 46 -6.59 6.32 -19.10
C VAL A 46 -7.15 4.92 -19.33
N ARG A 47 -6.59 4.15 -20.29
CA ARG A 47 -6.98 2.74 -20.52
C ARG A 47 -6.66 1.86 -19.32
N ASN A 48 -5.50 2.05 -18.71
CA ASN A 48 -5.09 1.35 -17.50
C ASN A 48 -6.03 1.67 -16.34
N ALA A 49 -6.50 2.91 -16.18
CA ALA A 49 -7.43 3.29 -15.14
C ALA A 49 -8.76 2.52 -15.21
N VAL A 50 -9.33 2.34 -16.42
CA VAL A 50 -10.55 1.53 -16.61
C VAL A 50 -10.30 0.07 -16.24
N THR A 51 -9.17 -0.49 -16.67
CA THR A 51 -8.77 -1.87 -16.34
C THR A 51 -8.60 -2.04 -14.82
N ALA A 52 -7.97 -1.06 -14.16
CA ALA A 52 -7.75 -1.07 -12.72
C ALA A 52 -9.08 -1.12 -11.95
N GLN A 53 -10.06 -0.30 -12.35
CA GLN A 53 -11.38 -0.27 -11.70
C GLN A 53 -12.08 -1.63 -11.79
N GLN A 54 -12.03 -2.28 -12.95
CA GLN A 54 -12.62 -3.61 -13.14
C GLN A 54 -11.92 -4.68 -12.30
N VAL A 55 -10.58 -4.67 -12.27
CA VAL A 55 -9.80 -5.60 -11.46
C VAL A 55 -10.06 -5.37 -9.96
N ILE A 56 -10.12 -4.13 -9.51
CA ILE A 56 -10.38 -3.79 -8.10
C ILE A 56 -11.78 -4.25 -7.70
N ALA A 57 -12.81 -3.99 -8.52
CA ALA A 57 -14.18 -4.44 -8.22
C ALA A 57 -14.24 -5.97 -8.07
N ALA A 58 -13.69 -6.71 -9.03
CA ALA A 58 -13.65 -8.16 -8.98
C ALA A 58 -12.82 -8.69 -7.79
N ALA A 59 -11.70 -8.04 -7.47
CA ALA A 59 -10.87 -8.41 -6.33
C ALA A 59 -11.61 -8.23 -5.01
N VAL A 60 -12.31 -7.09 -4.84
CA VAL A 60 -13.10 -6.81 -3.63
C VAL A 60 -14.22 -7.83 -3.45
N ASP A 61 -14.92 -8.21 -4.54
CA ASP A 61 -15.97 -9.23 -4.49
C ASP A 61 -15.46 -10.62 -4.06
N MET A 62 -14.18 -10.92 -4.34
CA MET A 62 -13.55 -12.20 -3.98
C MET A 62 -12.87 -12.19 -2.60
N LEU A 63 -12.71 -11.03 -1.96
CA LEU A 63 -11.99 -10.94 -0.69
C LEU A 63 -12.82 -11.55 0.45
N PRO A 64 -12.23 -12.44 1.28
CA PRO A 64 -12.92 -12.96 2.45
C PRO A 64 -13.10 -11.85 3.50
N PHE A 65 -14.23 -11.88 4.21
CA PHE A 65 -14.46 -11.02 5.38
C PHE A 65 -13.52 -11.38 6.54
N ASP A 66 -13.25 -12.67 6.72
CA ASP A 66 -12.37 -13.16 7.78
C ASP A 66 -10.90 -12.88 7.46
N ARG A 67 -10.22 -12.18 8.37
CA ARG A 67 -8.79 -11.89 8.24
C ARG A 67 -7.95 -12.95 8.95
N THR A 68 -7.43 -13.89 8.17
CA THR A 68 -6.43 -14.88 8.59
C THR A 68 -5.00 -14.53 8.15
N CYS A 69 -4.80 -13.38 7.48
CA CYS A 69 -3.51 -12.88 7.00
C CYS A 69 -2.58 -12.52 8.19
N GLU A 70 -1.29 -12.86 8.11
CA GLU A 70 -0.29 -12.51 9.14
C GLU A 70 -0.16 -10.99 9.35
N CYS A 71 -0.58 -10.18 8.38
CA CYS A 71 -0.54 -8.72 8.50
C CYS A 71 -1.38 -8.20 9.67
N ALA A 72 -2.43 -8.93 10.09
CA ALA A 72 -3.32 -8.54 11.19
C ALA A 72 -2.64 -8.54 12.57
N THR A 73 -1.43 -9.08 12.69
CA THR A 73 -0.63 -9.09 13.92
C THR A 73 0.82 -8.67 13.67
N ALA A 74 1.11 -7.98 12.56
CA ALA A 74 2.46 -7.63 12.17
C ALA A 74 3.21 -6.79 13.21
N LEU A 75 2.49 -5.95 13.98
CA LEU A 75 3.09 -5.05 14.96
C LEU A 75 3.33 -5.72 16.32
N LYS A 76 2.67 -6.85 16.60
CA LYS A 76 2.64 -7.54 17.91
C LYS A 76 4.01 -7.76 18.55
N HIS A 77 5.02 -8.10 17.74
CA HIS A 77 6.38 -8.37 18.22
C HIS A 77 7.43 -7.38 17.66
N ALA A 78 6.98 -6.32 16.98
CA ALA A 78 7.85 -5.33 16.36
C ALA A 78 8.05 -4.08 17.24
N LEU A 79 7.26 -3.92 18.30
CA LEU A 79 7.45 -2.86 19.29
C LEU A 79 8.58 -3.23 20.25
N ILE A 80 9.70 -2.53 20.14
CA ILE A 80 10.90 -2.74 20.99
C ILE A 80 10.89 -1.80 22.20
N THR A 81 10.24 -0.64 22.08
CA THR A 81 10.14 0.35 23.16
C THR A 81 9.39 -0.23 24.36
N GLN A 82 9.98 -0.14 25.55
CA GLN A 82 9.30 -0.52 26.80
C GLN A 82 8.04 0.32 26.98
N LEU A 83 6.89 -0.31 27.23
CA LEU A 83 5.58 0.34 27.22
C LEU A 83 5.47 1.44 28.29
N GLU A 84 6.12 1.25 29.43
CA GLU A 84 6.16 2.19 30.54
C GLU A 84 6.98 3.45 30.22
N ALA A 85 7.89 3.37 29.26
CA ALA A 85 8.71 4.50 28.81
C ALA A 85 8.03 5.33 27.71
N ILE A 86 6.87 4.91 27.20
CA ILE A 86 6.15 5.62 26.13
C ILE A 86 5.31 6.75 26.74
N PRO A 87 5.54 8.02 26.38
CA PRO A 87 4.74 9.14 26.88
C PRO A 87 3.27 9.05 26.44
N ASP A 88 2.35 9.51 27.28
CA ASP A 88 0.90 9.48 27.00
C ASP A 88 0.51 10.23 25.72
N ALA A 89 1.23 11.31 25.40
CA ALA A 89 1.05 12.04 24.15
C ALA A 89 1.36 11.17 22.92
N THR A 90 2.40 10.33 22.99
CA THR A 90 2.77 9.40 21.92
C THR A 90 1.77 8.26 21.79
N LYS A 91 1.30 7.71 22.92
CA LYS A 91 0.24 6.70 22.93
C LYS A 91 -1.03 7.22 22.26
N SER A 92 -1.44 8.43 22.62
CA SER A 92 -2.61 9.11 22.05
C SER A 92 -2.45 9.34 20.54
N LYS A 93 -1.26 9.78 20.11
CA LYS A 93 -0.94 10.01 18.70
C LYS A 93 -0.95 8.71 17.87
N LEU A 94 -0.45 7.61 18.43
CA LEU A 94 -0.33 6.32 17.75
C LEU A 94 -1.54 5.41 17.93
N ALA A 95 -2.54 5.80 18.73
CA ALA A 95 -3.73 4.99 18.99
C ALA A 95 -4.41 4.42 17.72
N PRO A 96 -4.54 5.16 16.60
CA PRO A 96 -5.15 4.62 15.38
C PRO A 96 -4.39 3.47 14.72
N ILE A 97 -3.08 3.34 14.99
CA ILE A 97 -2.18 2.37 14.34
C ILE A 97 -1.77 1.28 15.33
N ALA A 98 -1.36 1.68 16.53
CA ALA A 98 -0.75 0.81 17.54
C ALA A 98 -1.59 0.67 18.81
N GLY A 99 -2.79 1.27 18.89
CA GLY A 99 -3.60 1.31 20.12
C GLY A 99 -3.95 -0.07 20.69
N LYS A 100 -4.01 -1.10 19.84
CA LYS A 100 -4.16 -2.50 20.26
C LYS A 100 -3.05 -2.99 21.20
N TYR A 101 -1.87 -2.37 21.15
CA TYR A 101 -0.67 -2.75 21.90
C TYR A 101 -0.18 -1.67 22.87
N LEU A 102 -0.78 -0.47 22.84
CA LEU A 102 -0.41 0.67 23.68
C LEU A 102 -1.54 0.94 24.70
N PRO A 103 -1.43 0.46 25.94
CA PRO A 103 -2.43 0.68 26.99
C PRO A 103 -2.42 2.10 27.53
#